data_AF-A0A086BKQ9-F1
#
_entry.id   AF-A0A086BKQ9-F1
#
_cell.length_a   1.000
_cell.length_b   1.000
_cell.length_c   1.000
_cell.angle_alpha   90.00
_cell.angle_beta   90.00
_cell.angle_gamma   90.00
#
_symmetry.space_group_name_H-M   'P 1'
#
loop_
_entity.id
_entity.type
_entity.pdbx_description
1 polymer ?
#
loop_
_entity_poly.entity_id
_entity_poly.type
_entity_poly.pdbx_seq_one_letter_code
_entity_poly.pdbx_strand_id
1 'polypeptide(L)'
;MKLETPISFRLKINLPNKKEVLYHDLYEICQGCPEVGKLSIDGNLIKREIFGGPLLYENGFIYIPCFRKKWFNSGFYLVKINTSTLEFTVISDMYQIIDLIKIENDSIYFYDNLEQSEIREISLKKITH
;
A
#
# COMPACT_ATOMS: atom_id res chain seq x y z
N MET A 1 -4.20 5.92 -19.15
CA MET A 1 -3.91 4.59 -18.58
C MET A 1 -3.15 4.78 -17.28
N LYS A 2 -3.49 4.01 -16.25
CA LYS A 2 -2.72 3.95 -15.01
C LYS A 2 -1.36 3.33 -15.30
N LEU A 3 -0.28 3.94 -14.81
CA LEU A 3 1.10 3.52 -15.08
C LEU A 3 1.59 2.38 -14.17
N GLU A 4 0.93 2.17 -13.03
CA GLU A 4 1.32 1.20 -12.02
C GLU A 4 0.11 0.37 -11.59
N THR A 5 0.32 -0.92 -11.34
CA THR A 5 -0.69 -1.89 -10.91
C THR A 5 -0.14 -2.71 -9.75
N PRO A 6 -0.96 -3.56 -9.09
CA PRO A 6 -0.46 -4.41 -8.01
C PRO A 6 0.55 -5.47 -8.50
N ILE A 7 0.59 -5.73 -9.80
CA ILE A 7 1.50 -6.70 -10.44
C ILE A 7 2.79 -6.02 -10.89
N SER A 8 2.77 -4.71 -11.15
CA SER A 8 3.96 -3.97 -11.62
C SER A 8 3.89 -2.52 -11.17
N PHE A 9 4.80 -2.13 -10.29
CA PHE A 9 4.91 -0.78 -9.73
C PHE A 9 6.38 -0.38 -9.52
N ARG A 10 6.63 0.90 -9.26
CA ARG A 10 7.98 1.42 -9.02
C ARG A 10 8.52 0.93 -7.68
N LEU A 11 9.71 0.33 -7.73
CA LEU A 11 10.37 -0.21 -6.54
C LEU A 11 11.18 0.84 -5.77
N LYS A 12 11.57 1.93 -6.44
CA LYS A 12 12.29 3.06 -5.86
C LYS A 12 11.51 4.34 -6.12
N ILE A 13 11.13 5.03 -5.05
CA ILE A 13 10.24 6.19 -5.11
C ILE A 13 10.86 7.31 -4.28
N ASN A 14 11.13 8.45 -4.94
CA ASN A 14 11.51 9.68 -4.24
C ASN A 14 10.24 10.45 -3.93
N LEU A 15 9.96 10.65 -2.63
CA LEU A 15 8.77 11.36 -2.17
C LEU A 15 8.97 12.88 -2.22
N PRO A 16 7.89 13.68 -2.31
CA PRO A 16 7.96 15.14 -2.27
C PRO A 16 8.67 15.72 -1.04
N ASN A 17 8.65 15.02 0.10
CA ASN A 17 9.38 15.43 1.32
C ASN A 17 10.87 15.02 1.31
N LYS A 18 11.42 14.69 0.14
CA LYS A 18 12.82 14.28 -0.09
C LYS A 18 13.23 12.96 0.58
N LYS A 19 12.26 12.17 1.04
CA LYS A 19 12.51 10.82 1.54
C LYS A 19 12.55 9.81 0.41
N GLU A 20 13.39 8.80 0.55
CA GLU A 20 13.50 7.69 -0.38
C GLU A 20 12.74 6.48 0.15
N VAL A 21 11.85 5.91 -0.66
CA VAL A 21 11.17 4.65 -0.39
C VAL A 21 11.73 3.59 -1.31
N LEU A 22 12.14 2.46 -0.75
CA LEU A 22 12.67 1.31 -1.48
C LEU A 22 11.91 0.05 -1.08
N TYR A 23 11.52 -0.74 -2.07
CA TYR A 23 11.15 -2.13 -1.85
C TYR A 23 12.36 -3.05 -1.95
N HIS A 24 12.36 -4.11 -1.13
CA HIS A 24 13.38 -5.14 -1.07
C HIS A 24 12.74 -6.52 -1.11
N ASP A 25 13.51 -7.52 -1.54
CA ASP A 25 13.10 -8.93 -1.52
C ASP A 25 11.71 -9.17 -2.16
N LEU A 26 11.47 -8.60 -3.35
CA LEU A 26 10.20 -8.76 -4.04
C LEU A 26 9.94 -10.21 -4.44
N TYR A 27 8.68 -10.61 -4.34
CA TYR A 27 8.16 -11.85 -4.90
C TYR A 27 6.67 -11.71 -5.26
N GLU A 28 6.23 -12.45 -6.25
CA GLU A 28 4.80 -12.60 -6.53
C GLU A 28 4.15 -13.55 -5.51
N ILE A 29 2.96 -13.20 -5.00
CA ILE A 29 2.23 -14.07 -4.06
C ILE A 29 1.92 -15.44 -4.69
N CYS A 30 1.59 -15.41 -5.98
CA CYS A 30 1.37 -16.53 -6.89
C CYS A 30 1.63 -16.03 -8.32
N GLN A 31 1.82 -16.94 -9.28
CA GLN A 31 2.10 -16.56 -10.66
C GLN A 31 1.03 -15.62 -11.23
N GLY A 32 1.42 -14.41 -11.63
CA GLY A 32 0.51 -13.39 -12.18
C GLY A 32 -0.37 -12.69 -11.14
N CYS A 33 -0.08 -12.89 -9.85
CA CYS A 33 -0.73 -12.21 -8.73
C CYS A 33 0.08 -10.95 -8.33
N PRO A 34 -0.43 -10.12 -7.39
CA PRO A 34 0.31 -8.95 -6.94
C PRO A 34 1.72 -9.27 -6.42
N GLU A 35 2.66 -8.37 -6.73
CA GLU A 35 4.01 -8.38 -6.20
C GLU A 35 4.04 -7.76 -4.80
N VAL A 36 4.83 -8.36 -3.92
CA VAL A 36 5.01 -7.87 -2.56
C VAL A 36 6.45 -7.98 -2.09
N GLY A 37 6.86 -7.11 -1.18
CA GLY A 37 8.22 -7.09 -0.63
C GLY A 37 8.32 -6.34 0.69
N LYS A 38 9.52 -6.27 1.24
CA LYS A 38 9.81 -5.44 2.41
C LYS A 38 9.95 -3.98 1.97
N LEU A 39 9.60 -3.04 2.83
CA LEU A 39 9.72 -1.61 2.55
C LEU A 39 10.76 -0.96 3.47
N SER A 40 11.56 -0.03 2.94
CA SER A 40 12.37 0.88 3.76
C SER A 40 12.11 2.33 3.40
N ILE A 41 12.24 3.22 4.38
CA ILE A 41 12.24 4.68 4.19
C ILE A 41 13.59 5.23 4.65
N ASP A 42 14.32 5.91 3.77
CA ASP A 42 15.69 6.41 4.00
C ASP A 42 16.62 5.31 4.54
N GLY A 43 16.52 4.10 3.97
CA GLY A 43 17.27 2.92 4.39
C GLY A 43 16.78 2.23 5.67
N ASN A 44 15.81 2.81 6.39
CA ASN A 44 15.23 2.19 7.60
C ASN A 44 14.07 1.26 7.23
N LEU A 45 14.20 -0.03 7.50
CA LEU A 45 13.15 -1.02 7.22
C LEU A 45 11.88 -0.78 8.08
N ILE A 46 10.72 -0.83 7.43
CA ILE A 46 9.41 -0.68 8.07
C ILE A 46 8.95 -2.02 8.65
N LYS A 47 9.28 -2.27 9.93
CA LYS A 47 8.90 -3.47 10.70
C LYS A 47 9.09 -4.78 9.88
N ARG A 48 8.50 -5.89 10.31
CA ARG A 48 8.60 -7.21 9.64
C ARG A 48 7.34 -7.53 8.81
N GLU A 49 6.71 -6.51 8.25
CA GLU A 49 5.51 -6.66 7.43
C GLU A 49 5.91 -6.74 5.95
N ILE A 50 4.97 -7.21 5.13
CA ILE A 50 5.14 -7.35 3.69
C ILE A 50 4.15 -6.41 3.00
N PHE A 51 4.62 -5.67 2.01
CA PHE A 51 3.88 -4.61 1.35
C PHE A 51 3.77 -4.86 -0.15
N GLY A 52 2.59 -4.61 -0.71
CA GLY A 52 2.39 -4.52 -2.15
C GLY A 52 2.39 -3.07 -2.61
N GLY A 53 2.24 -2.86 -3.92
CA GLY A 53 2.11 -1.54 -4.52
C GLY A 53 0.86 -1.42 -5.40
N PRO A 54 0.68 -0.25 -6.07
CA PRO A 54 1.44 0.98 -5.87
C PRO A 54 1.13 1.63 -4.50
N LEU A 55 1.95 2.60 -4.10
CA LEU A 55 1.68 3.43 -2.91
C LEU A 55 1.17 4.82 -3.30
N LEU A 56 0.44 5.46 -2.39
CA LEU A 56 0.07 6.87 -2.47
C LEU A 56 0.79 7.65 -1.35
N TYR A 57 1.10 8.92 -1.60
CA TYR A 57 1.72 9.79 -0.62
C TYR A 57 0.94 11.10 -0.49
N GLU A 58 0.61 11.48 0.74
CA GLU A 58 -0.02 12.76 1.05
C GLU A 58 0.33 13.19 2.47
N ASN A 59 0.63 14.48 2.66
CA ASN A 59 0.81 15.11 3.97
C ASN A 59 1.77 14.38 4.93
N GLY A 60 2.89 13.85 4.42
CA GLY A 60 3.89 13.16 5.22
C GLY A 60 3.56 11.69 5.52
N PHE A 61 2.47 11.16 4.96
CA PHE A 61 2.06 9.78 5.11
C PHE A 61 2.12 9.02 3.78
N ILE A 62 2.53 7.75 3.86
CA ILE A 62 2.37 6.78 2.80
C ILE A 62 1.11 5.96 3.07
N TYR A 63 0.32 5.71 2.04
CA TYR A 63 -0.77 4.75 2.05
C TYR A 63 -0.43 3.62 1.10
N ILE A 64 -0.47 2.39 1.59
CA ILE A 64 0.11 1.24 0.87
C ILE A 64 -0.61 -0.07 1.24
N PRO A 65 -0.79 -1.00 0.29
CA PRO A 65 -1.25 -2.35 0.60
C PRO A 65 -0.24 -3.11 1.48
N CYS A 66 -0.72 -3.70 2.59
CA CYS A 66 0.06 -4.59 3.46
C CYS A 66 -0.52 -6.00 3.39
N PHE A 67 0.27 -6.94 2.88
CA PHE A 67 -0.11 -8.33 2.72
C PHE A 67 0.07 -9.10 4.02
N ARG A 68 -0.97 -9.83 4.43
CA ARG A 68 -0.93 -10.70 5.62
C ARG A 68 -1.56 -12.05 5.32
N LYS A 69 -0.88 -13.11 5.79
CA LYS A 69 -1.39 -14.49 5.79
C LYS A 69 -1.85 -14.85 7.21
N LYS A 70 -3.09 -15.30 7.34
CA LYS A 70 -3.61 -16.01 8.52
C LYS A 70 -3.91 -17.46 8.14
N TRP A 71 -4.19 -18.32 9.11
CA TRP A 71 -4.34 -19.77 8.91
C TRP A 71 -5.34 -20.20 7.83
N PHE A 72 -6.42 -19.44 7.61
CA PHE A 72 -7.46 -19.78 6.63
C PHE A 72 -7.74 -18.69 5.59
N ASN A 73 -7.06 -17.54 5.67
CA ASN A 73 -7.22 -16.48 4.68
C ASN A 73 -5.93 -15.65 4.53
N SER A 74 -5.76 -15.10 3.34
CA SER A 74 -4.70 -14.15 3.05
C SER A 74 -5.27 -13.01 2.24
N GLY A 75 -4.72 -11.83 2.43
CA GLY A 75 -5.15 -10.65 1.71
C GLY A 75 -4.37 -9.42 2.13
N PHE A 76 -4.86 -8.29 1.68
CA PHE A 76 -4.26 -6.99 1.88
C PHE A 76 -5.11 -6.15 2.82
N TYR A 77 -4.43 -5.46 3.72
CA TYR A 77 -4.97 -4.33 4.45
C TYR A 77 -4.39 -3.05 3.86
N LEU A 78 -5.18 -1.98 3.78
CA LEU A 78 -4.62 -0.67 3.54
C LEU A 78 -4.01 -0.17 4.84
N VAL A 79 -2.75 0.25 4.78
CA VAL A 79 -2.06 0.83 5.94
C VAL A 79 -1.59 2.24 5.64
N LYS A 80 -1.55 3.05 6.70
CA LYS A 80 -1.00 4.40 6.73
C LYS A 80 0.33 4.35 7.46
N ILE A 81 1.41 4.86 6.86
CA ILE A 81 2.75 4.93 7.46
C ILE A 81 3.16 6.39 7.60
N ASN A 82 3.53 6.82 8.80
CA ASN A 82 4.16 8.10 9.03
C ASN A 82 5.61 8.04 8.53
N THR A 83 5.97 8.87 7.55
CA THR A 83 7.30 8.82 6.93
C THR A 83 8.43 9.33 7.85
N SER A 84 8.09 10.04 8.92
CA SER A 84 9.04 10.56 9.91
C SER A 84 9.26 9.59 11.08
N THR A 85 8.18 8.99 11.61
CA THR A 85 8.25 8.09 12.77
C THR A 85 8.32 6.61 12.40
N LEU A 86 8.02 6.27 11.14
CA LEU A 86 7.87 4.90 10.63
C LEU A 86 6.74 4.10 11.31
N GLU A 87 5.90 4.77 12.10
CA GLU A 87 4.71 4.18 12.68
C GLU A 87 3.71 3.84 11.58
N PHE A 88 3.13 2.65 11.65
CA PHE A 88 2.11 2.20 10.72
C PHE A 88 0.81 1.87 11.44
N THR A 89 -0.31 2.19 10.81
CA THR A 89 -1.66 1.94 11.29
C THR A 89 -2.45 1.25 10.19
N VAL A 90 -3.19 0.19 10.53
CA VAL A 90 -4.15 -0.44 9.63
C VAL A 90 -5.41 0.43 9.56
N ILE A 91 -5.87 0.75 8.35
CA ILE A 91 -6.97 1.70 8.13
C ILE A 91 -8.15 1.11 7.34
N SER A 92 -8.14 -0.20 7.09
CA SER A 92 -9.19 -0.90 6.35
C SER A 92 -9.45 -2.30 6.90
N ASP A 93 -10.53 -2.91 6.41
CA ASP A 93 -10.71 -4.36 6.44
C ASP A 93 -9.74 -5.06 5.47
N MET A 94 -9.78 -6.40 5.47
CA MET A 94 -8.98 -7.21 4.53
C MET A 94 -9.68 -7.30 3.17
N TYR A 95 -8.92 -7.06 2.10
CA TYR A 95 -9.33 -7.28 0.71
C TYR A 95 -8.45 -8.32 0.04
N GLN A 96 -8.93 -8.94 -1.03
CA GLN A 96 -8.09 -9.85 -1.81
C GLN A 96 -6.97 -9.09 -2.54
N ILE A 97 -7.29 -7.88 -3.01
CA ILE A 97 -6.38 -6.97 -3.72
C ILE A 97 -6.70 -5.55 -3.27
N ILE A 98 -5.70 -4.68 -3.29
CA ILE A 98 -5.89 -3.23 -3.13
C ILE A 98 -5.10 -2.56 -4.24
N ASP A 99 -5.79 -2.10 -5.27
CA ASP A 99 -5.19 -1.36 -6.38
C ASP A 99 -5.46 0.14 -6.24
N LEU A 100 -4.54 0.86 -5.58
CA LEU A 100 -4.70 2.26 -5.20
C LEU A 100 -4.83 3.20 -6.41
N ILE A 101 -5.88 4.02 -6.45
CA ILE A 101 -6.15 4.96 -7.55
C ILE A 101 -5.64 6.36 -7.20
N LYS A 102 -6.22 6.97 -6.16
CA LYS A 102 -5.93 8.36 -5.75
C LYS A 102 -6.39 8.65 -4.32
N ILE A 103 -5.95 9.79 -3.80
CA ILE A 103 -6.50 10.44 -2.62
C ILE A 103 -7.21 11.71 -3.07
N GLU A 104 -8.44 11.90 -2.63
CA GLU A 104 -9.24 13.09 -2.96
C GLU A 104 -10.24 13.34 -1.84
N ASN A 105 -10.42 14.60 -1.42
CA ASN A 105 -11.40 15.00 -0.40
C ASN A 105 -11.33 14.20 0.91
N ASP A 106 -10.12 13.92 1.41
CA ASP A 106 -9.87 13.10 2.60
C ASP A 106 -10.36 11.64 2.48
N SER A 107 -10.44 11.13 1.26
CA SER A 107 -10.81 9.74 0.97
C SER A 107 -9.79 9.07 0.05
N ILE A 108 -9.55 7.78 0.27
CA ILE A 108 -8.71 6.94 -0.58
C ILE A 108 -9.61 6.08 -1.46
N TYR A 109 -9.35 6.10 -2.76
CA TYR A 109 -10.06 5.33 -3.76
C TYR A 109 -9.18 4.21 -4.32
N PHE A 110 -9.73 3.00 -4.45
CA PHE A 110 -9.00 1.83 -4.94
C PHE A 110 -9.94 0.80 -5.57
N TYR A 111 -9.40 -0.13 -6.37
CA TYR A 111 -10.11 -1.34 -6.79
C TYR A 111 -9.77 -2.51 -5.87
N ASP A 112 -10.73 -3.39 -5.63
CA ASP A 112 -10.56 -4.59 -4.81
C ASP A 112 -10.38 -5.90 -5.61
N ASN A 113 -10.30 -5.78 -6.94
CA ASN A 113 -10.10 -6.86 -7.90
C ASN A 113 -9.20 -6.41 -9.08
N LEU A 114 -8.64 -7.37 -9.84
CA LEU A 114 -7.73 -7.07 -10.96
C LEU A 114 -8.46 -6.52 -12.18
N GLU A 115 -9.75 -6.87 -12.35
CA GLU A 115 -10.59 -6.43 -13.44
C GLU A 115 -10.99 -4.95 -13.32
N GLN A 116 -10.69 -4.31 -12.17
CA GLN A 116 -11.00 -2.92 -11.87
C GLN A 116 -12.50 -2.62 -12.03
N SER A 117 -13.35 -3.55 -11.60
CA SER A 117 -14.80 -3.49 -11.87
C SER A 117 -15.57 -2.53 -10.96
N GLU A 118 -15.10 -2.32 -9.72
CA GLU A 118 -15.79 -1.50 -8.71
C GLU A 118 -14.79 -0.66 -7.90
N ILE A 119 -15.11 0.62 -7.71
CA ILE A 119 -14.30 1.53 -6.89
C ILE A 119 -14.75 1.45 -5.44
N ARG A 120 -13.81 1.15 -4.55
CA ARG A 120 -13.95 1.25 -3.10
C ARG A 120 -13.45 2.61 -2.61
N GLU A 121 -14.01 3.06 -1.49
CA GLU A 121 -13.66 4.32 -0.84
C GLU A 121 -13.44 4.09 0.67
N ILE A 122 -12.35 4.67 1.21
CA ILE A 122 -12.11 4.75 2.65
C ILE A 122 -11.91 6.22 3.05
N SER A 123 -12.72 6.69 3.99
CA SER A 123 -12.60 8.05 4.53
C SER A 123 -11.55 8.14 5.63
N LEU A 124 -10.58 9.05 5.47
CA LEU A 124 -9.50 9.32 6.42
C LEU A 124 -9.97 10.04 7.69
N LYS A 125 -11.11 10.74 7.65
CA LYS A 125 -11.68 11.47 8.80
C LYS A 125 -12.19 10.54 9.90
N LYS A 126 -12.55 9.30 9.57
CA LYS A 126 -13.10 8.33 10.53
C LYS A 126 -12.01 7.57 11.30
N ILE A 127 -10.73 7.84 11.03
CA ILE A 127 -9.59 7.03 11.52
C ILE A 127 -8.81 7.74 12.66
N THR A 128 -9.14 8.99 13.00
CA THR A 128 -8.64 9.66 14.21
C THR A 128 -9.44 9.24 15.43
N HIS A 129 -8.85 8.38 16.26
CA HIS A 129 -9.25 8.18 17.67
C HIS A 129 -8.42 9.09 18.57
#